data_AF-A0A4U9WN70-F1
#
_entry.id   AF-A0A4U9WN70-F1
#
_cell.length_a   1.000
_cell.length_b   1.000
_cell.length_c   1.000
_cell.angle_alpha   90.00
_cell.angle_beta   90.00
_cell.angle_gamma   90.00
#
_symmetry.space_group_name_H-M   'P 1'
#
loop_
_entity.id
_entity.type
_entity.pdbx_description
1 polymer ?
#
loop_
_entity_poly.entity_id
_entity_poly.type
_entity_poly.pdbx_seq_one_letter_code
_entity_poly.pdbx_strand_id
1 'polypeptide(L)'
;MNTPEKKSLTALQALDQLEVLYDASVNALRAAIKQFIADGTLPEAQARASGLFSYPELRVRWDGEHPDHPRTRAYGRFTRPGNYTTTITRPQLFRPYLAEQLAMLASEYAAVIEVVPSQQEIPFPYVIDGSDLALDRTMSAGLTKHFPTTETGADWR
;
A
#
# COMPACT_ATOMS: atom_id res chain seq x y z
N MET A 1 6.19 21.67 23.08
CA MET A 1 6.67 21.23 21.75
C MET A 1 5.44 20.93 20.91
N ASN A 2 5.06 21.81 20.00
CA ASN A 2 3.93 21.59 19.10
C ASN A 2 4.37 20.61 18.02
N THR A 3 3.97 19.34 18.13
CA THR A 3 4.00 18.42 16.99
C THR A 3 3.09 19.03 15.92
N PRO A 4 3.54 19.22 14.67
CA PRO A 4 2.67 19.75 13.63
C PRO A 4 1.42 18.86 13.55
N GLU A 5 0.24 19.48 13.56
CA GLU A 5 -1.04 18.81 13.32
C GLU A 5 -0.97 18.15 11.95
N LYS A 6 -0.56 16.87 11.91
CA LYS A 6 -0.74 16.04 10.74
C LYS A 6 -2.24 15.89 10.55
N LYS A 7 -2.76 16.56 9.52
CA LYS A 7 -4.17 16.53 9.16
C LYS A 7 -4.58 15.07 8.92
N SER A 8 -5.40 14.53 9.83
CA SER A 8 -5.97 13.19 9.67
C SER A 8 -6.86 13.15 8.44
N LEU A 9 -6.75 12.08 7.66
CA LEU A 9 -7.70 11.80 6.59
C LEU A 9 -9.01 11.28 7.18
N THR A 10 -10.12 11.60 6.50
CA THR A 10 -11.37 10.84 6.69
C THR A 10 -11.24 9.45 6.05
N ALA A 11 -12.13 8.52 6.42
CA ALA A 11 -12.17 7.19 5.82
C ALA A 11 -12.23 7.24 4.28
N LEU A 12 -13.11 8.09 3.71
CA LEU A 12 -13.24 8.23 2.25
C LEU A 12 -11.97 8.81 1.61
N GLN A 13 -11.38 9.85 2.21
CA GLN A 13 -10.13 10.42 1.70
C GLN A 13 -8.97 9.43 1.73
N ALA A 14 -8.90 8.59 2.78
CA ALA A 14 -7.91 7.54 2.86
C ALA A 14 -8.10 6.50 1.75
N LEU A 15 -9.34 6.06 1.48
CA LEU A 15 -9.63 5.13 0.39
C LEU A 15 -9.24 5.71 -0.98
N ASP A 16 -9.62 6.95 -1.26
CA ASP A 16 -9.29 7.61 -2.52
C ASP A 16 -7.77 7.72 -2.69
N GLN A 17 -7.05 8.04 -1.62
CA GLN A 17 -5.59 8.12 -1.66
C GLN A 17 -4.92 6.76 -1.82
N LEU A 18 -5.45 5.70 -1.20
CA LEU A 18 -4.98 4.33 -1.40
C LEU A 18 -5.11 3.91 -2.88
N GLU A 19 -6.25 4.21 -3.50
CA GLU A 19 -6.51 3.93 -4.91
C GLU A 19 -5.57 4.71 -5.83
N VAL A 20 -5.42 6.03 -5.60
CA VAL A 20 -4.52 6.87 -6.38
C VAL A 20 -3.08 6.36 -6.33
N LEU A 21 -2.56 6.04 -5.14
CA LEU A 21 -1.20 5.54 -5.00
C LEU A 21 -1.02 4.15 -5.62
N TYR A 22 -1.97 3.23 -5.39
CA TYR A 22 -1.90 1.88 -5.97
C TYR A 22 -1.92 1.92 -7.50
N ASP A 23 -2.86 2.66 -8.08
CA ASP A 23 -2.99 2.76 -9.54
C ASP A 23 -1.77 3.45 -10.16
N ALA A 24 -1.24 4.48 -9.52
CA ALA A 24 -0.01 5.14 -9.95
C ALA A 24 1.17 4.16 -9.99
N SER A 25 1.36 3.36 -8.94
CA SER A 25 2.47 2.41 -8.86
C SER A 25 2.31 1.24 -9.83
N VAL A 26 1.11 0.70 -10.01
CA VAL A 26 0.83 -0.34 -11.00
C VAL A 26 1.08 0.17 -12.42
N ASN A 27 0.61 1.37 -12.74
CA ASN A 27 0.81 1.97 -14.06
C ASN A 27 2.27 2.31 -14.34
N ALA A 28 2.98 2.86 -13.35
CA ALA A 28 4.42 3.12 -13.45
C ALA A 28 5.21 1.84 -13.69
N LEU A 29 4.89 0.76 -12.95
CA LEU A 29 5.56 -0.53 -13.11
C LEU A 29 5.32 -1.13 -14.50
N ARG A 30 4.07 -1.10 -14.99
CA ARG A 30 3.74 -1.53 -16.35
C ARG A 30 4.46 -0.72 -17.43
N ALA A 31 4.55 0.60 -17.26
CA ALA A 31 5.25 1.47 -18.20
C ALA A 31 6.75 1.17 -18.22
N ALA A 32 7.37 1.02 -17.05
CA ALA A 32 8.80 0.70 -16.94
C ALA A 32 9.13 -0.67 -17.53
N ILE A 33 8.28 -1.69 -17.32
CA ILE A 33 8.42 -3.01 -17.94
C ILE A 33 8.35 -2.90 -19.48
N LYS A 34 7.37 -2.15 -20.01
CA LYS A 34 7.23 -1.93 -21.46
C LYS A 34 8.46 -1.26 -22.06
N GLN A 35 8.99 -0.23 -21.41
CA GLN A 35 10.20 0.46 -21.85
C GLN A 35 11.42 -0.47 -21.83
N PHE A 36 11.60 -1.22 -20.73
CA PHE A 36 12.69 -2.18 -20.63
C PHE A 36 12.65 -3.27 -21.71
N ILE A 37 11.47 -3.79 -22.05
CA ILE A 37 11.31 -4.77 -23.12
C ILE A 37 11.61 -4.16 -24.49
N ALA A 38 11.23 -2.90 -24.72
CA ALA A 38 11.39 -2.24 -26.01
C ALA A 38 12.86 -1.91 -26.33
N ASP A 39 13.61 -1.38 -25.36
CA ASP A 39 14.97 -0.87 -25.60
C ASP A 39 15.96 -1.05 -24.44
N GLY A 40 15.57 -1.74 -23.37
CA GLY A 40 16.41 -1.96 -22.19
C GLY A 40 16.45 -0.80 -21.21
N THR A 41 15.64 0.26 -21.40
CA THR A 41 15.60 1.40 -20.47
C THR A 41 15.12 0.99 -19.09
N LEU A 42 15.86 1.42 -18.05
CA LEU A 42 15.54 1.18 -16.65
C LEU A 42 14.92 2.42 -16.00
N PRO A 43 14.04 2.24 -14.99
CA PRO A 43 13.48 3.35 -14.23
C PRO A 43 14.56 4.06 -13.41
N GLU A 44 14.37 5.35 -13.17
CA GLU A 44 15.29 6.15 -12.37
C GLU A 44 15.37 5.64 -10.92
N ALA A 45 16.59 5.44 -10.43
CA ALA A 45 16.83 4.87 -9.09
C ALA A 45 16.20 5.72 -7.97
N GLN A 46 16.25 7.05 -8.08
CA GLN A 46 15.67 7.94 -7.08
C GLN A 46 14.14 7.88 -7.07
N ALA A 47 13.50 7.79 -8.24
CA ALA A 47 12.06 7.60 -8.33
C ALA A 47 11.64 6.29 -7.68
N ARG A 48 12.36 5.20 -7.98
CA ARG A 48 12.16 3.88 -7.36
C ARG A 48 12.30 3.93 -5.84
N ALA A 49 13.38 4.53 -5.34
CA ALA A 49 13.61 4.72 -3.90
C ALA A 49 12.54 5.59 -3.21
N SER A 50 11.86 6.46 -3.97
CA SER A 50 10.78 7.32 -3.48
C SER A 50 9.39 6.65 -3.56
N GLY A 51 9.34 5.35 -3.88
CA GLY A 51 8.11 4.55 -3.86
C GLY A 51 7.40 4.42 -5.20
N LEU A 52 8.09 4.64 -6.34
CA LEU A 52 7.49 4.54 -7.68
C LEU A 52 6.70 3.24 -7.89
N PHE A 53 7.20 2.12 -7.37
CA PHE A 53 6.57 0.80 -7.51
C PHE A 53 5.97 0.28 -6.20
N SER A 54 5.84 1.12 -5.18
CA SER A 54 5.43 0.65 -3.85
C SER A 54 3.93 0.38 -3.74
N TYR A 55 3.57 -0.58 -2.90
CA TYR A 55 2.21 -0.62 -2.38
C TYR A 55 1.93 0.64 -1.56
N PRO A 56 0.70 1.16 -1.53
CA PRO A 56 0.32 2.15 -0.52
C PRO A 56 0.34 1.53 0.89
N GLU A 57 0.71 2.33 1.88
CA GLU A 57 0.68 1.99 3.30
C GLU A 57 -0.41 2.80 4.00
N LEU A 58 -1.34 2.08 4.63
CA LEU A 58 -2.33 2.66 5.54
C LEU A 58 -1.72 2.72 6.95
N ARG A 59 -1.76 3.90 7.56
CA ARG A 59 -1.32 4.13 8.94
C ARG A 59 -2.49 4.61 9.78
N VAL A 60 -2.74 3.94 10.89
CA VAL A 60 -3.75 4.35 11.87
C VAL A 60 -3.09 4.52 13.23
N ARG A 61 -3.26 5.68 13.85
CA ARG A 61 -2.70 6.01 15.16
C ARG A 61 -3.82 6.28 16.16
N TRP A 62 -3.69 5.68 17.33
CA TRP A 62 -4.56 5.94 18.48
C TRP A 62 -3.71 6.25 19.71
N ASP A 63 -4.04 7.32 20.43
CA ASP A 63 -3.30 7.82 21.60
C ASP A 63 -3.75 7.20 22.92
N GLY A 64 -4.86 6.45 22.93
CA GLY A 64 -5.39 5.81 24.13
C GLY A 64 -6.51 6.58 24.81
N GLU A 65 -6.88 7.75 24.31
CA GLU A 65 -8.00 8.52 24.85
C GLU A 65 -9.35 7.92 24.38
N HIS A 66 -10.40 8.16 25.19
CA HIS A 66 -11.77 7.60 25.10
C HIS A 66 -12.01 6.19 25.71
N PRO A 67 -11.97 6.01 27.04
CA PRO A 67 -12.11 4.69 27.68
C PRO A 67 -13.51 4.01 27.55
N ASP A 68 -14.56 4.72 27.15
CA ASP A 68 -15.94 4.21 27.09
C ASP A 68 -16.29 3.48 25.78
N HIS A 69 -15.33 2.73 25.21
CA HIS A 69 -15.59 1.94 24.02
C HIS A 69 -16.40 0.67 24.33
N PRO A 70 -17.35 0.29 23.45
CA PRO A 70 -18.14 -0.92 23.64
C PRO A 70 -17.22 -2.15 23.67
N ARG A 71 -17.13 -2.82 24.84
CA ARG A 71 -16.30 -4.02 25.06
C ARG A 71 -16.91 -5.33 24.51
N THR A 72 -18.03 -5.27 23.79
CA THR A 72 -18.78 -6.44 23.25
C THR A 72 -18.52 -6.88 21.79
N ARG A 73 -18.11 -6.01 20.86
CA ARG A 73 -17.65 -6.36 19.48
C ARG A 73 -16.42 -7.29 19.43
N ALA A 74 -16.36 -8.26 18.51
CA ALA A 74 -15.26 -9.22 18.42
C ALA A 74 -14.02 -8.72 17.61
N TYR A 75 -14.17 -7.65 16.81
CA TYR A 75 -13.15 -7.08 15.93
C TYR A 75 -13.18 -5.54 15.99
N GLY A 76 -12.24 -4.87 15.30
CA GLY A 76 -12.29 -3.41 15.16
C GLY A 76 -11.80 -2.63 16.36
N ARG A 77 -10.87 -3.20 17.14
CA ARG A 77 -10.43 -2.63 18.41
C ARG A 77 -8.95 -2.40 18.47
N PHE A 78 -8.58 -1.30 19.10
CA PHE A 78 -7.23 -1.14 19.61
C PHE A 78 -7.10 -1.82 20.97
N THR A 79 -6.08 -2.66 21.10
CA THR A 79 -5.72 -3.30 22.37
C THR A 79 -4.79 -2.42 23.21
N ARG A 80 -4.01 -1.56 22.55
CA ARG A 80 -3.05 -0.63 23.16
C ARG A 80 -2.95 0.65 22.33
N PRO A 81 -2.65 1.80 22.93
CA PRO A 81 -2.24 2.99 22.19
C PRO A 81 -1.04 2.68 21.29
N GLY A 82 -0.98 3.28 20.10
CA GLY A 82 0.13 3.06 19.19
C GLY A 82 -0.17 3.39 17.72
N ASN A 83 0.79 3.04 16.88
CA ASN A 83 0.71 3.14 15.42
C ASN A 83 0.54 1.75 14.83
N TYR A 84 -0.48 1.60 14.00
CA TYR A 84 -0.82 0.37 13.28
C TYR A 84 -0.65 0.64 11.81
N THR A 85 0.18 -0.14 11.12
CA THR A 85 0.44 0.05 9.69
C THR A 85 0.25 -1.24 8.92
N THR A 86 -0.20 -1.13 7.68
CA THR A 86 -0.29 -2.27 6.77
C THR A 86 -0.20 -1.79 5.32
N THR A 87 0.42 -2.59 4.46
CA THR A 87 0.41 -2.36 3.02
C THR A 87 -0.92 -2.84 2.43
N ILE A 88 -1.47 -2.08 1.49
CA ILE A 88 -2.76 -2.38 0.86
C ILE A 88 -2.55 -2.70 -0.62
N THR A 89 -3.17 -3.78 -1.08
CA THR A 89 -3.24 -4.15 -2.50
C THR A 89 -4.69 -4.13 -2.97
N ARG A 90 -4.92 -3.78 -4.25
CA ARG A 90 -6.25 -3.71 -4.88
C ARG A 90 -7.29 -2.96 -4.01
N PRO A 91 -7.02 -1.72 -3.60
CA PRO A 91 -7.90 -0.96 -2.72
C PRO A 91 -9.34 -0.85 -3.24
N GLN A 92 -9.55 -0.80 -4.56
CA GLN A 92 -10.88 -0.79 -5.17
C GLN A 92 -11.68 -2.06 -4.85
N LEU A 93 -11.03 -3.23 -4.82
CA LEU A 93 -11.66 -4.51 -4.49
C LEU A 93 -12.07 -4.56 -3.02
N PHE A 94 -11.24 -4.02 -2.13
CA PHE A 94 -11.48 -4.01 -0.69
C PHE A 94 -12.20 -2.75 -0.20
N ARG A 95 -12.58 -1.83 -1.10
CA ARG A 95 -13.15 -0.53 -0.74
C ARG A 95 -14.33 -0.63 0.22
N PRO A 96 -15.32 -1.52 0.02
CA PRO A 96 -16.45 -1.63 0.96
C PRO A 96 -16.00 -2.04 2.37
N TYR A 97 -15.08 -3.00 2.46
CA TYR A 97 -14.54 -3.50 3.73
C TYR A 97 -13.70 -2.41 4.44
N LEU A 98 -12.77 -1.79 3.73
CA LEU A 98 -11.92 -0.74 4.28
C LEU A 98 -12.73 0.48 4.72
N ALA A 99 -13.80 0.83 3.99
CA ALA A 99 -14.71 1.90 4.38
C ALA A 99 -15.37 1.63 5.74
N GLU A 100 -15.91 0.42 5.93
CA GLU A 100 -16.53 0.03 7.20
C GLU A 100 -15.52 0.06 8.35
N GLN A 101 -14.35 -0.55 8.16
CA GLN A 101 -13.34 -0.61 9.22
C GLN A 101 -12.81 0.78 9.59
N LEU A 102 -12.47 1.63 8.61
CA LEU A 102 -11.95 2.96 8.88
C LEU A 102 -13.00 3.90 9.47
N ALA A 103 -14.27 3.80 9.05
CA ALA A 103 -15.35 4.60 9.63
C ALA A 103 -15.56 4.24 11.11
N MET A 104 -15.52 2.95 11.45
CA MET A 104 -15.59 2.48 12.83
C MET A 104 -14.40 3.00 13.66
N LEU A 105 -13.17 2.89 13.16
CA LEU A 105 -11.99 3.37 13.89
C LEU A 105 -11.99 4.89 14.09
N ALA A 106 -12.40 5.66 13.08
CA ALA A 106 -12.47 7.12 13.17
C ALA A 106 -13.56 7.60 14.13
N SER A 107 -14.75 6.97 14.10
CA SER A 107 -15.89 7.38 14.93
C SER A 107 -15.78 6.92 16.38
N GLU A 108 -15.29 5.70 16.61
CA GLU A 108 -15.19 5.15 17.96
C GLU A 108 -13.94 5.67 18.67
N TYR A 109 -12.77 5.72 18.01
CA TYR A 109 -11.47 5.95 18.68
C TYR A 109 -10.83 7.32 18.40
N ALA A 110 -11.49 8.20 17.64
CA ALA A 110 -10.90 9.45 17.13
C ALA A 110 -9.52 9.21 16.46
N ALA A 111 -9.34 8.04 15.82
CA ALA A 111 -8.05 7.61 15.32
C ALA A 111 -7.55 8.50 14.19
N VAL A 112 -6.25 8.78 14.18
CA VAL A 112 -5.59 9.54 13.12
C VAL A 112 -5.23 8.60 11.98
N ILE A 113 -5.73 8.89 10.78
CA ILE A 113 -5.52 8.09 9.57
C ILE A 113 -4.57 8.83 8.62
N GLU A 114 -3.56 8.12 8.13
CA GLU A 114 -2.59 8.61 7.15
C GLU A 114 -2.38 7.55 6.06
N VAL A 115 -2.13 7.99 4.83
CA VAL A 115 -1.80 7.13 3.69
C VAL A 115 -0.54 7.64 3.03
N VAL A 116 0.44 6.75 2.80
CA VAL A 116 1.74 7.09 2.21
C VAL A 116 2.22 5.97 1.29
N PRO A 117 3.20 6.20 0.38
CA PRO A 117 3.92 5.11 -0.27
C PRO A 117 4.64 4.24 0.77
N SER A 118 4.57 2.92 0.63
CA SER A 118 5.32 2.00 1.49
C SER A 118 6.78 1.83 1.03
N GLN A 119 7.57 1.10 1.81
CA GLN A 119 8.89 0.63 1.39
C GLN A 119 8.84 -0.71 0.62
N GLN A 120 7.66 -1.30 0.46
CA GLN A 120 7.48 -2.59 -0.19
C GLN A 120 7.02 -2.41 -1.63
N GLU A 121 7.87 -2.80 -2.57
CA GLU A 121 7.56 -2.76 -4.00
C GLU A 121 6.56 -3.86 -4.40
N ILE A 122 5.73 -3.58 -5.40
CA ILE A 122 4.79 -4.52 -6.01
C ILE A 122 5.59 -5.47 -6.89
N PRO A 123 5.55 -6.80 -6.63
CA PRO A 123 6.14 -7.77 -7.55
C PRO A 123 5.55 -7.65 -8.95
N PHE A 124 6.42 -7.55 -9.95
CA PHE A 124 6.02 -7.38 -11.34
C PHE A 124 5.04 -8.45 -11.85
N PRO A 125 5.09 -9.74 -11.42
CA PRO A 125 4.13 -10.73 -11.90
C PRO A 125 2.67 -10.31 -11.66
N TYR A 126 2.38 -9.65 -10.53
CA TYR A 126 1.01 -9.26 -10.17
C TYR A 126 0.44 -8.13 -11.02
N VAL A 127 1.27 -7.34 -11.71
CA VAL A 127 0.78 -6.28 -12.61
C VAL A 127 0.66 -6.73 -14.05
N ILE A 128 1.36 -7.82 -14.42
CA ILE A 128 1.35 -8.42 -15.76
C ILE A 128 0.11 -9.28 -15.97
N ASP A 129 -0.27 -10.09 -14.97
CA ASP A 129 -1.47 -10.96 -15.03
C ASP A 129 -2.78 -10.19 -15.29
N GLY A 130 -2.80 -8.87 -15.06
CA GLY A 130 -3.92 -7.98 -15.36
C GLY A 130 -3.72 -7.07 -16.58
N SER A 131 -2.77 -7.37 -17.48
CA SER A 131 -2.41 -6.55 -18.63
C SER A 131 -2.32 -7.37 -19.93
N ASP A 132 -2.36 -6.70 -21.09
CA ASP A 132 -2.14 -7.33 -22.41
C ASP A 132 -0.66 -7.68 -22.70
N LEU A 133 0.21 -7.65 -21.68
CA LEU A 133 1.63 -7.96 -21.83
C LEU A 133 1.86 -9.48 -21.79
N ALA A 134 1.98 -10.10 -22.96
CA ALA A 134 2.45 -11.48 -23.08
C ALA A 134 3.99 -11.51 -23.01
N LEU A 135 4.54 -12.02 -21.92
CA LEU A 135 6.00 -12.23 -21.78
C LEU A 135 6.39 -13.62 -22.26
N ASP A 136 7.47 -13.70 -23.04
CA ASP A 136 8.18 -14.97 -23.24
C ASP A 136 9.18 -15.25 -22.10
N ARG A 137 9.74 -16.47 -22.07
CA ARG A 137 10.68 -16.90 -21.03
C ARG A 137 11.98 -16.09 -21.00
N THR A 138 12.44 -15.60 -22.15
CA THR A 138 13.70 -14.85 -22.27
C THR A 138 13.53 -13.45 -21.69
N MET A 139 12.40 -12.80 -21.97
CA MET A 139 12.03 -11.50 -21.40
C MET A 139 11.85 -11.59 -19.89
N SER A 140 11.20 -12.66 -19.40
CA SER A 140 11.01 -12.86 -17.96
C SER A 140 12.32 -12.97 -17.19
N ALA A 141 13.36 -13.60 -17.74
CA ALA A 141 14.65 -13.73 -17.08
C ALA A 141 15.37 -12.37 -16.92
N GLY A 142 15.26 -11.49 -17.93
CA GLY A 142 15.79 -10.13 -17.85
C GLY A 142 15.06 -9.27 -16.81
N LEU A 143 13.74 -9.41 -16.69
CA LEU A 143 12.93 -8.67 -15.72
C LEU A 143 13.27 -9.02 -14.27
N THR A 144 13.47 -10.30 -13.94
CA THR A 144 13.80 -10.75 -12.58
C THR A 144 15.07 -10.10 -12.01
N LYS A 145 16.00 -9.67 -12.88
CA LYS A 145 17.23 -8.99 -12.46
C LYS A 145 17.03 -7.53 -12.08
N HIS A 146 16.04 -6.87 -12.66
CA HIS A 146 15.90 -5.41 -12.60
C HIS A 146 14.61 -4.93 -11.92
N PHE A 147 13.57 -5.76 -11.89
CA PHE A 147 12.24 -5.44 -11.37
C PHE A 147 11.92 -6.22 -10.10
N PRO A 148 10.98 -5.73 -9.26
CA PRO A 148 10.63 -6.37 -8.01
C PRO A 148 9.99 -7.73 -8.27
N THR A 149 10.45 -8.76 -7.57
CA THR A 149 9.93 -10.13 -7.69
C THR A 149 9.29 -10.57 -6.39
N THR A 150 8.55 -11.68 -6.42
CA THR A 150 8.08 -12.31 -5.19
C THR A 150 9.27 -12.90 -4.46
N GLU A 151 9.73 -12.25 -3.40
CA GLU A 151 10.71 -12.85 -2.51
C GLU A 151 10.08 -14.07 -1.83
N THR A 152 10.52 -15.27 -2.22
CA THR A 152 10.20 -16.51 -1.49
C THR A 152 11.28 -16.71 -0.44
N GLY A 153 11.36 -15.76 0.51
CA GLY A 153 12.32 -15.75 1.59
C GLY A 153 11.66 -16.13 2.91
N ALA A 154 11.10 -17.33 3.02
CA ALA A 154 10.88 -17.94 4.33
C ALA A 154 12.20 -18.58 4.78
N ASP A 155 13.18 -17.76 5.17
CA ASP A 155 14.30 -18.24 5.98
C ASP A 155 13.75 -18.37 7.41
N TRP A 156 13.06 -19.48 7.66
CA TRP A 156 12.76 -19.89 9.03
C TRP A 156 14.10 -20.37 9.62
N ARG A 157 14.72 -19.53 10.42
CA ARG A 157 15.79 -19.91 11.34
C ARG A 157 15.36 -19.57 12.75
#